data_AF-A0A8X6WK37-F1
#
_entry.id   AF-A0A8X6WK37-F1
#
_cell.length_a   1.000
_cell.length_b   1.000
_cell.length_c   1.000
_cell.angle_alpha   90.00
_cell.angle_beta   90.00
_cell.angle_gamma   90.00
#
_symmetry.space_group_name_H-M   'P 1'
#
loop_
_entity.id
_entity.type
_entity.pdbx_description
1 polymer ?
#
loop_
_entity_poly.entity_id
_entity_poly.type
_entity_poly.pdbx_seq_one_letter_code
_entity_poly.pdbx_strand_id
1 'polypeptide(L)'
;MIRWALKLAEFNIEWEHLSGTQNTVADVLSRNPIESIIGEKVNSAIIRDLVLSSRDQLIEEQRTDPELGHIYRYLENPEDSSVNATICEN
;
A
#
# COMPACT_ATOMS: atom_id res chain seq x y z
N MET A 1 2.07 -3.36 -2.15
CA MET A 1 1.91 -2.68 -3.45
C MET A 1 0.45 -2.28 -3.73
N ILE A 2 -0.53 -3.19 -3.63
CA ILE A 2 -1.96 -2.91 -3.92
C ILE A 2 -2.50 -1.68 -3.17
N ARG A 3 -2.12 -1.47 -1.90
CA ARG A 3 -2.54 -0.30 -1.10
C ARG A 3 -2.22 1.06 -1.72
N TRP A 4 -1.16 1.16 -2.54
CA TRP A 4 -0.76 2.40 -3.20
C TRP A 4 -1.22 2.49 -4.66
N ALA A 5 -1.81 1.42 -5.20
CA ALA A 5 -2.16 1.33 -6.63
C ALA A 5 -3.15 2.42 -7.05
N LEU A 6 -4.20 2.65 -6.25
CA LEU A 6 -5.19 3.71 -6.51
C LEU A 6 -4.55 5.09 -6.51
N LYS A 7 -3.61 5.34 -5.58
CA LYS A 7 -2.96 6.64 -5.50
C LYS A 7 -1.97 6.88 -6.64
N LEU A 8 -1.22 5.85 -7.02
CA LEU A 8 -0.28 5.91 -8.14
C LEU A 8 -0.99 6.07 -9.48
N ALA A 9 -2.20 5.53 -9.62
CA ALA A 9 -3.02 5.66 -10.83
C ALA A 9 -3.48 7.09 -11.14
N GLU A 10 -3.44 8.01 -10.16
CA GLU A 10 -3.75 9.44 -10.39
C GLU A 10 -2.66 10.16 -11.19
N PHE A 11 -1.46 9.60 -11.26
CA PHE A 11 -0.30 10.24 -11.87
C PHE A 11 0.05 9.56 -13.21
N ASN A 12 0.43 10.36 -14.20
CA ASN A 12 0.98 9.84 -15.45
C ASN A 12 2.48 9.54 -15.27
N ILE A 13 2.81 8.38 -14.70
CA ILE A 13 4.18 7.99 -14.33
C ILE A 13 4.73 6.98 -15.34
N GLU A 14 5.97 7.22 -15.78
CA GLU A 14 6.79 6.24 -16.49
C GLU A 14 7.92 5.77 -15.57
N TRP A 15 8.19 4.46 -15.56
CA TRP A 15 9.22 3.86 -14.72
C TRP A 15 10.47 3.57 -15.55
N GLU A 16 11.57 4.21 -15.20
CA GLU A 16 12.88 3.95 -15.79
C GLU A 16 13.85 3.50 -14.70
N HIS A 17 14.68 2.50 -15.03
CA HIS A 17 15.74 2.05 -14.13
C HIS A 17 16.93 3.01 -14.18
N LEU A 18 17.30 3.56 -13.02
CA LEU A 18 18.50 4.38 -12.87
C LEU A 18 19.61 3.59 -12.19
N SER A 19 20.78 3.55 -12.84
CA SER A 19 21.98 2.95 -12.25
C SER A 19 22.50 3.81 -11.09
N GLY A 20 23.25 3.21 -10.16
CA GLY A 20 23.71 3.90 -8.94
C GLY A 20 24.51 5.18 -9.19
N THR A 21 25.26 5.25 -10.30
CA THR A 21 26.01 6.45 -10.70
C THR A 21 25.10 7.61 -11.14
N GLN A 22 23.91 7.30 -11.64
CA GLN A 22 22.89 8.28 -12.04
C GLN A 22 21.97 8.65 -10.88
N ASN A 23 21.86 7.78 -9.86
CA ASN A 23 21.03 8.01 -8.68
C ASN A 23 21.73 8.81 -7.56
N THR A 24 22.83 9.49 -7.86
CA THR A 24 23.71 10.14 -6.86
C THR A 24 22.96 11.14 -5.97
N VAL A 25 22.03 11.92 -6.53
CA VAL A 25 21.29 12.95 -5.76
C VAL A 25 20.37 12.31 -4.72
N ALA A 26 19.54 11.34 -5.14
CA ALA A 26 18.63 10.66 -4.22
C ALA A 26 19.42 9.78 -3.23
N ASP A 27 20.51 9.15 -3.66
CA ASP A 27 21.39 8.37 -2.79
C ASP A 27 22.03 9.24 -1.68
N VAL A 28 22.53 10.43 -2.01
CA VAL A 28 23.10 11.36 -1.00
C VAL A 28 22.05 11.86 -0.02
N LEU A 29 20.85 12.22 -0.50
CA LEU A 29 19.76 12.73 0.34
C LEU A 29 19.13 11.65 1.22
N SER A 30 18.99 10.43 0.70
CA SER A 30 18.44 9.31 1.47
C SER A 30 19.39 8.81 2.57
N ARG A 31 20.71 8.93 2.36
CA ARG A 31 21.74 8.56 3.35
C ARG A 31 21.93 9.58 4.47
N ASN A 32 21.58 10.84 4.23
CA ASN A 32 21.73 11.93 5.19
C ASN A 32 20.37 12.58 5.48
N PRO A 33 19.46 11.87 6.18
CA PRO A 33 18.19 12.47 6.56
C PRO A 33 18.46 13.66 7.49
N ILE A 34 18.06 14.86 7.07
CA ILE A 34 18.15 16.07 7.88
C ILE A 34 17.13 15.92 9.01
N GLU A 35 17.58 15.56 10.22
CA GLU A 35 16.73 15.50 11.42
C GLU A 35 16.24 16.88 11.89
N SER A 36 16.70 17.99 11.28
CA SER A 36 16.56 19.35 11.85
C SER A 36 15.58 20.32 11.17
N ILE A 37 14.72 19.88 10.25
CA ILE A 37 13.55 20.69 9.82
C ILE A 37 12.27 20.22 10.52
N ILE A 38 12.39 19.84 11.80
CA ILE A 38 11.25 19.57 12.71
C ILE A 38 10.73 20.89 13.33
N GLY A 39 11.10 22.04 12.76
CA GLY A 39 10.67 23.37 13.22
C GLY A 39 9.61 24.04 12.34
N GLU A 40 9.44 23.58 11.09
CA GLU A 40 8.40 24.09 10.21
C GLU A 40 7.29 23.05 10.11
N LYS A 41 6.05 23.55 10.20
CA LYS A 41 4.81 22.78 10.31
C LYS A 41 4.55 22.01 9.01
N VAL A 42 5.35 20.99 8.72
CA VAL A 42 4.97 19.95 7.76
C VAL A 42 3.75 19.29 8.38
N ASN A 43 2.63 19.24 7.65
CA ASN A 43 1.47 18.44 8.04
C ASN A 43 1.87 16.95 7.96
N SER A 44 2.76 16.51 8.83
CA SER A 44 3.08 15.10 9.03
C SER A 44 2.00 14.53 9.94
N ALA A 45 1.14 13.69 9.38
CA ALA A 45 0.35 12.78 10.18
C ALA A 45 1.32 11.77 10.80
N ILE A 46 1.80 12.08 12.01
CA ILE A 46 2.49 11.10 12.83
C ILE A 46 1.42 10.07 13.20
N ILE A 47 1.47 8.90 12.56
CA ILE A 47 0.71 7.73 13.00
C ILE A 47 1.32 7.31 14.33
N ARG A 48 0.84 7.90 15.42
CA ARG A 48 1.13 7.44 16.78
C ARG A 48 0.31 6.16 16.96
N ASP A 49 1.01 5.09 17.30
CA ASP A 49 0.52 3.70 17.41
C ASP A 49 0.12 3.03 16.10
N LEU A 50 1.12 2.70 15.27
CA LEU A 50 1.01 1.51 14.44
C LEU A 50 1.19 0.29 15.35
N VAL A 51 0.13 -0.12 16.05
CA VAL A 51 0.06 -1.49 16.57
C VAL A 51 0.14 -2.39 15.35
N LEU A 52 1.30 -3.01 15.13
CA LEU A 52 1.48 -3.99 14.08
C LEU A 52 0.60 -5.19 14.45
N SER A 53 -0.62 -5.23 13.92
CA SER A 53 -1.49 -6.39 14.04
C SER A 53 -0.70 -7.62 13.59
N SER A 54 -0.78 -8.70 14.36
CA SER A 54 -0.14 -9.94 13.96
C SER A 54 -0.71 -10.40 12.62
N ARG A 55 0.04 -11.24 11.90
CA ARG A 55 -0.43 -11.80 10.63
C ARG A 55 -1.83 -12.42 10.76
N ASP A 56 -2.09 -13.10 11.85
CA ASP A 56 -3.36 -13.78 12.10
C ASP A 56 -4.51 -12.79 12.32
N GLN A 57 -4.24 -11.67 13.01
CA GLN A 57 -5.21 -10.59 13.17
C GLN A 57 -5.55 -9.92 11.84
N LEU A 58 -4.53 -9.64 11.01
CA LEU A 58 -4.74 -9.05 9.68
C LEU A 58 -5.55 -9.97 8.76
N ILE A 59 -5.32 -11.29 8.85
CA ILE A 59 -6.08 -12.28 8.08
C ILE A 59 -7.55 -12.28 8.51
N GLU A 60 -7.83 -12.25 9.80
CA GLU A 60 -9.21 -12.25 10.31
C GLU A 60 -9.95 -10.96 9.96
N GLU A 61 -9.28 -9.81 10.08
CA GLU A 61 -9.80 -8.52 9.63
C GLU A 61 -10.12 -8.55 8.13
N GLN A 62 -9.23 -9.10 7.30
CA GLN A 62 -9.44 -9.18 5.85
C GLN A 62 -10.54 -10.16 5.43
N ARG A 63 -10.73 -11.25 6.18
CA ARG A 63 -11.82 -12.21 5.94
C ARG A 63 -13.19 -11.61 6.21
N THR A 64 -13.29 -10.75 7.22
CA THR A 64 -14.53 -10.13 7.69
C THR A 64 -14.84 -8.80 7.00
N ASP A 65 -13.87 -8.27 6.24
CA ASP A 65 -14.02 -7.04 5.47
C ASP A 65 -15.08 -7.18 4.35
N PRO A 66 -16.07 -6.26 4.24
CA PRO A 66 -17.12 -6.33 3.22
C PRO A 66 -16.60 -6.32 1.77
N GLU A 67 -15.49 -5.64 1.53
CA GLU A 67 -14.90 -5.43 0.20
C GLU A 67 -13.78 -6.44 -0.08
N LEU A 68 -13.07 -6.93 0.92
CA LEU A 68 -11.93 -7.84 0.72
C LEU A 68 -12.24 -9.30 1.02
N GLY A 69 -13.28 -9.58 1.82
CA GLY A 69 -13.62 -10.94 2.25
C GLY A 69 -13.96 -11.86 1.08
N HIS A 70 -14.55 -11.33 0.02
CA HIS A 70 -14.86 -12.11 -1.18
C HIS A 70 -13.59 -12.49 -1.98
N ILE A 71 -12.59 -11.60 -2.02
CA ILE A 71 -11.27 -11.88 -2.62
C ILE A 71 -10.55 -12.95 -1.80
N TYR A 72 -10.59 -12.84 -0.47
CA TYR A 72 -9.95 -13.82 0.41
C TYR A 72 -10.55 -15.22 0.22
N ARG A 73 -11.89 -15.32 0.14
CA ARG A 73 -12.60 -16.58 -0.13
C ARG A 73 -12.24 -17.18 -1.49
N TYR A 74 -12.13 -16.35 -2.53
CA TYR A 74 -11.71 -16.77 -3.86
C TYR A 74 -10.28 -17.33 -3.87
N LEU A 75 -9.35 -16.69 -3.15
CA LEU A 75 -7.96 -17.16 -3.06
C LEU A 75 -7.83 -18.47 -2.27
N GLU A 76 -8.70 -18.72 -1.28
CA GLU A 76 -8.74 -19.99 -0.55
C GLU A 76 -9.36 -21.12 -1.38
N ASN A 77 -10.42 -20.82 -2.14
CA ASN A 77 -11.15 -21.79 -2.95
C ASN A 77 -11.47 -21.20 -4.33
N PRO A 78 -10.54 -21.31 -5.30
CA PRO A 78 -10.71 -20.69 -6.62
C PRO A 78 -11.85 -21.29 -7.46
N GLU A 79 -12.37 -22.46 -7.06
CA GLU A 79 -13.47 -23.17 -7.72
C GLU A 79 -14.86 -22.77 -7.18
N ASP A 80 -14.93 -21.99 -6.10
CA ASP A 80 -16.20 -21.48 -5.55
C ASP A 80 -16.68 -20.25 -6.36
N SER A 81 -17.30 -20.53 -7.49
CA SER A 81 -17.77 -19.53 -8.47
C SER A 81 -18.97 -18.67 -8.01
N SER A 82 -19.41 -18.77 -6.75
CA SER A 82 -20.55 -18.01 -6.23
C SER A 82 -20.32 -16.48 -6.20
N VAL A 83 -19.08 -16.02 -6.37
CA VAL A 83 -18.69 -14.59 -6.31
C VAL A 83 -18.84 -13.87 -7.66
N ASN A 84 -18.91 -14.60 -8.77
CA ASN A 84 -18.99 -14.01 -10.12
C ASN A 84 -20.32 -13.28 -10.42
N ALA A 85 -21.31 -13.37 -9.53
CA ALA A 85 -22.64 -12.81 -9.75
C ALA A 85 -22.81 -11.34 -9.31
N THR A 86 -21.92 -10.78 -8.47
CA THR A 86 -22.15 -9.43 -7.89
C THR A 86 -21.44 -8.31 -8.66
N ILE A 87 -20.47 -8.62 -9.53
CA ILE A 87 -19.70 -7.59 -10.25
C ILE A 87 -20.41 -7.12 -11.55
N CYS A 88 -21.51 -7.77 -11.94
CA CYS A 88 -22.23 -7.47 -13.19
C CYS A 88 -23.48 -6.57 -13.02
N GLU A 89 -23.86 -6.16 -11.81
CA GLU A 89 -24.99 -5.25 -11.59
C GLU A 89 -24.56 -4.04 -10.73
N ASN A 90 -23.90 -3.08 -11.37
CA ASN A 90 -24.13 -1.64 -11.16
C ASN A 90 -23.39 -0.79 -12.19
#